data_AF-Q5WIV5-F1
#
_entry.id   AF-Q5WIV5-F1
#
_cell.length_a   1.000
_cell.length_b   1.000
_cell.length_c   1.000
_cell.angle_alpha   90.00
_cell.angle_beta   90.00
_cell.angle_gamma   90.00
#
_symmetry.space_group_name_H-M   'P 1'
#
loop_
_entity.id
_entity.type
_entity.pdbx_description
1 polymer ?
#
loop_
_entity_poly.entity_id
_entity_poly.type
_entity_poly.pdbx_seq_one_letter_code
_entity_poly.pdbx_strand_id
1 'polypeptide(L)' 'MKTLSDNILIEACKNAIKLNLDPDFIHLLLKECQRRNISISHHLNGNDRQVLDKTWSEKEEDSTYERF' A
#
# COMPACT_ATOMS: atom_id res chain seq x y z
N MET A 1 6.27 -10.97 -3.97
CA MET A 1 5.05 -11.80 -3.86
C MET A 1 4.52 -12.23 -5.24
N LYS A 2 5.37 -12.77 -6.13
CA LYS A 2 5.01 -12.98 -7.55
C LYS A 2 4.03 -14.13 -7.81
N THR A 3 3.89 -15.04 -6.86
CA THR A 3 3.08 -16.27 -6.98
C THR A 3 1.73 -16.19 -6.27
N LEU A 4 1.52 -15.16 -5.45
CA LEU A 4 0.23 -14.90 -4.81
C LEU A 4 -0.82 -14.58 -5.87
N SER A 5 -2.01 -15.15 -5.74
CA SER A 5 -3.16 -14.75 -6.56
C SER A 5 -3.65 -13.37 -6.15
N ASP A 6 -4.29 -12.67 -7.08
CA ASP A 6 -4.73 -11.29 -6.86
C ASP A 6 -5.73 -11.18 -5.70
N ASN A 7 -6.62 -12.16 -5.55
CA ASN A 7 -7.56 -12.22 -4.43
C ASN A 7 -6.87 -12.31 -3.07
N ILE A 8 -5.84 -13.16 -2.95
CA ILE A 8 -5.10 -13.32 -1.69
C ILE A 8 -4.24 -12.09 -1.42
N LEU A 9 -3.69 -11.46 -2.46
CA LEU A 9 -2.93 -10.23 -2.32
C LEU A 9 -3.81 -9.07 -1.82
N ILE A 10 -5.04 -8.94 -2.33
CA ILE A 10 -6.02 -7.94 -1.86
C ILE A 10 -6.41 -8.20 -0.40
N GLU A 11 -6.71 -9.45 -0.05
CA GLU A 11 -7.04 -9.83 1.33
C GLU A 11 -5.87 -9.60 2.28
N ALA A 12 -4.64 -9.90 1.86
CA ALA A 12 -3.44 -9.63 2.65
C ALA A 12 -3.26 -8.12 2.89
N CYS A 13 -3.44 -7.29 1.86
CA CYS A 13 -3.45 -5.83 1.98
C CYS A 13 -4.45 -5.34 3.03
N LYS A 14 -5.72 -5.77 2.91
CA LYS A 14 -6.79 -5.37 3.83
C LYS A 14 -6.48 -5.76 5.27
N ASN A 15 -6.08 -7.01 5.48
CA ASN A 15 -5.80 -7.52 6.80
C ASN A 15 -4.56 -6.85 7.40
N ALA A 16 -3.54 -6.56 6.60
CA ALA A 16 -2.35 -5.85 7.05
C ALA A 16 -2.67 -4.42 7.54
N ILE A 17 -3.51 -3.69 6.79
CA ILE A 17 -3.99 -2.36 7.20
C ILE A 17 -4.86 -2.45 8.45
N LYS A 18 -5.84 -3.36 8.47
CA LYS A 18 -6.78 -3.53 9.59
C LYS A 18 -6.09 -3.91 10.90
N LEU A 19 -5.06 -4.75 10.82
CA LEU A 19 -4.29 -5.19 11.97
C LEU A 19 -3.16 -4.22 12.35
N ASN A 20 -3.01 -3.12 11.60
CA ASN A 20 -1.94 -2.14 11.77
C ASN A 20 -0.56 -2.82 11.82
N LEU A 21 -0.31 -3.71 10.86
CA LEU A 21 0.98 -4.39 10.71
C LEU A 21 2.07 -3.38 10.33
N ASP A 22 3.30 -3.90 10.28
CA ASP A 22 4.47 -3.14 9.88
C ASP A 22 4.24 -2.28 8.61
N PRO A 23 4.52 -0.96 8.66
CA PRO A 23 4.29 -0.07 7.53
C PRO A 23 5.08 -0.42 6.27
N ASP A 24 6.30 -0.93 6.39
CA ASP A 24 7.11 -1.35 5.25
C ASP A 24 6.51 -2.59 4.58
N PHE A 25 5.97 -3.51 5.38
CA PHE A 25 5.22 -4.66 4.86
C PHE A 25 3.95 -4.23 4.12
N ILE A 26 3.18 -3.30 4.67
CA ILE A 26 1.99 -2.74 4.02
C ILE A 26 2.40 -2.07 2.70
N HIS A 27 3.47 -1.27 2.71
CA HIS A 27 3.97 -0.60 1.51
C HIS A 27 4.42 -1.59 0.42
N LEU A 28 5.06 -2.70 0.81
CA LEU A 28 5.43 -3.76 -0.12
C LEU A 28 4.22 -4.40 -0.79
N LEU A 29 3.15 -4.66 -0.04
CA LEU A 29 1.89 -5.19 -0.56
C LEU A 29 1.21 -4.20 -1.52
N LEU A 30 1.15 -2.92 -1.15
CA LEU A 30 0.59 -1.85 -1.99
C LEU A 30 1.36 -1.72 -3.31
N LYS A 31 2.69 -1.73 -3.26
CA LYS A 31 3.55 -1.72 -4.45
C LYS A 31 3.30 -2.90 -5.38
N GLU A 32 3.12 -4.10 -4.82
CA GLU A 32 2.81 -5.28 -5.64
C GLU A 32 1.42 -5.19 -6.29
N CYS A 33 0.42 -4.66 -5.58
CA CYS A 33 -0.89 -4.39 -6.18
C CYS A 33 -0.81 -3.36 -7.31
N GLN A 34 -0.07 -2.27 -7.11
CA GLN A 34 0.16 -1.26 -8.15
C GLN A 34 0.89 -1.86 -9.36
N ARG A 35 1.92 -2.69 -9.15
CA ARG A 35 2.65 -3.39 -10.22
C ARG A 35 1.75 -4.29 -11.07
N ARG A 36 0.69 -4.84 -10.48
CA ARG A 36 -0.31 -5.69 -11.15
C ARG A 36 -1.53 -4.92 -11.64
N ASN A 37 -1.56 -3.60 -11.46
CA ASN A 37 -2.70 -2.75 -11.79
C ASN A 37 -4.00 -3.14 -11.06
N ILE A 38 -3.89 -3.62 -9.82
CA ILE A 38 -5.01 -4.01 -8.97
C ILE A 38 -5.48 -2.78 -8.19
N SER A 39 -6.72 -2.35 -8.44
CA SER A 39 -7.30 -1.19 -7.75
C SER A 39 -7.82 -1.59 -6.36
N ILE A 40 -7.03 -1.33 -5.32
CA ILE A 40 -7.42 -1.61 -3.93
C ILE A 40 -8.41 -0.54 -3.40
N SER A 41 -8.45 0.66 -4.00
CA SER A 41 -9.28 1.77 -3.55
C SER A 41 -10.79 1.48 -3.57
N HIS A 42 -11.24 0.60 -4.47
CA HIS A 42 -12.63 0.13 -4.51
C HIS A 42 -12.97 -0.90 -3.43
N HIS A 43 -11.95 -1.47 -2.79
CA HIS A 43 -12.11 -2.54 -1.82
C HIS A 43 -11.86 -2.11 -0.37
N LEU A 44 -11.40 -0.88 -0.16
CA LEU A 44 -11.12 -0.32 1.16
C LEU A 44 -12.30 0.52 1.65
N ASN A 45 -12.65 0.36 2.93
CA ASN A 45 -13.74 1.12 3.53
C ASN A 45 -13.24 2.55 3.85
N GLY A 46 -14.16 3.52 3.99
CA GLY A 46 -13.81 4.95 4.12
C GLY A 46 -12.79 5.31 5.22
N ASN A 47 -12.63 4.47 6.25
CA ASN A 47 -11.62 4.64 7.31
C ASN A 47 -10.22 4.14 6.91
N ASP A 48 -10.12 3.13 6.05
CA ASP A 48 -8.84 2.54 5.60
C ASP A 48 -8.13 3.43 4.56
N ARG A 49 -8.89 4.30 3.90
CA ARG A 49 -8.40 5.25 2.89
C ARG A 49 -7.46 6.31 3.48
N GLN A 50 -7.63 6.66 4.76
CA GLN A 50 -6.75 7.59 5.47
C GLN A 50 -5.35 7.02 5.73
N VAL A 51 -5.20 5.70 5.77
CA VAL A 51 -3.89 5.05 5.96
C VAL A 51 -3.09 5.13 4.66
N LEU A 52 -3.72 4.93 3.51
CA LEU A 52 -3.06 5.08 2.20
C LEU A 52 -2.48 6.48 2.02
N ASP A 53 -3.26 7.54 2.25
CA ASP A 53 -2.79 8.91 2.06
C ASP A 53 -1.61 9.26 2.98
N LYS A 54 -1.57 8.72 4.20
CA LYS A 54 -0.42 8.87 5.11
C LYS A 54 0.83 8.13 4.62
N THR A 55 0.68 6.88 4.17
CA THR A 55 1.82 6.06 3.69
C THR A 55 2.47 6.61 2.41
N TRP A 56 1.73 7.37 1.59
CA TRP A 56 2.31 8.07 0.43
C TRP A 56 2.96 9.41 0.80
N SER A 57 2.42 10.11 1.80
CA SER A 57 2.91 11.44 2.21
C SER A 57 4.22 11.39 2.99
N GLU A 58 4.49 10.31 3.74
CA GLU A 58 5.73 10.16 4.54
C GLU A 58 6.99 9.94 3.70
N LYS A 59 6.90 9.77 2.37
CA LYS A 59 8.08 9.61 1.48
C LYS A 59 8.35 10.76 0.52
N GLU A 60 7.48 11.78 0.45
CA GLU A 60 7.75 12.97 -0.38
C GLU A 60 8.60 14.02 0.35
N GLU A 61 8.70 13.98 1.69
CA GLU A 61 9.52 14.94 2.44
C GLU A 61 11.03 14.60 2.48
N ASP A 62 11.44 13.39 2.05
CA ASP A 62 12.84 12.94 2.19
C ASP A 62 13.63 12.85 0.86
N SER A 63 13.09 13.39 -0.24
CA SER A 63 13.82 13.50 -1.52
C SER A 63 14.31 14.93 -1.75
N THR A 64 15.04 15.48 -0.78
CA THR A 64 16.00 16.56 -1.05
C THR A 64 17.25 15.94 -1.66
N TYR A 65 17.18 15.51 -2.93
CA TYR A 65 18.38 15.24 -3.72
C TYR A 65 18.35 16.09 -4.98
N GLU A 66 18.95 17.28 -4.81
CA GLU A 66 19.81 17.98 -5.76
C GLU A 66 19.35 18.02 -7.23
N ARG A 67 18.65 19.11 -7.50
CA ARG A 67 18.69 19.89 -8.73
C ARG A 67 20.11 19.95 -9.33
N PHE A 68 20.35 19.20 -10.41
CA PHE A 68 21.32 19.55 -11.45
C PHE A 68 20.78 19.18 -12.83
#